data_AF-A0A925B3S7-F1
#
_entry.id   AF-A0A925B3S7-F1
#
_cell.length_a   1.000
_cell.length_b   1.000
_cell.length_c   1.000
_cell.angle_alpha   90.00
_cell.angle_beta   90.00
_cell.angle_gamma   90.00
#
_symmetry.space_group_name_H-M   'P 1'
#
loop_
_entity.id
_entity.type
_entity.pdbx_description
1 polymer ?
#
loop_
_entity_poly.entity_id
_entity_poly.type
_entity_poly.pdbx_seq_one_letter_code
_entity_poly.pdbx_strand_id
1 'polypeptide(L)'
;RLRQDVPVQITWSIPHPEHAGRDLDDVAREWGMTRKATAEKLLPAGAIYFQMDEADVRRIMAHPRSMIGSDGIPHDAVPHPRLWGTFPRVLGHYVREVGLFTLETAIHKMTGRTAAVFGLPGRGTIRPGNFADLVLFDPATVVDRATYAKPTLTSLGIQQVWANGERTLGEGGLTGAAPGRFISNPRLAA
;
A
#
# COMPACT_ATOMS: atom_id res chain seq x y z
N ARG A 1 5.69 7.64 -21.09
CA ARG A 1 6.81 7.38 -22.03
C ARG A 1 7.84 6.55 -21.28
N LEU A 2 8.38 5.49 -21.87
CA LEU A 2 9.42 4.66 -21.25
C LEU A 2 10.74 5.44 -21.30
N ARG A 3 11.13 6.03 -20.16
CA ARG A 3 12.40 6.76 -20.04
C ARG A 3 13.55 5.78 -19.85
N GLN A 4 14.76 6.13 -20.29
CA GLN A 4 15.95 5.25 -20.19
C GLN A 4 16.64 5.33 -18.83
N ASP A 5 16.54 6.48 -18.15
CA ASP A 5 17.12 6.75 -16.83
C ASP A 5 16.33 6.15 -15.66
N VAL A 6 15.14 5.60 -15.92
CA VAL A 6 14.28 5.00 -14.90
C VAL A 6 14.44 3.49 -14.89
N PRO A 7 14.86 2.87 -13.77
CA PRO A 7 14.78 1.43 -13.59
C PRO A 7 13.33 0.94 -13.65
N VAL A 8 13.10 -0.21 -14.28
CA VAL A 8 11.77 -0.77 -14.47
C VAL A 8 11.79 -2.26 -14.15
N GLN A 9 11.02 -2.67 -13.15
CA GLN A 9 10.84 -4.07 -12.80
C GLN A 9 9.49 -4.57 -13.35
N ILE A 10 9.49 -5.71 -14.02
CA ILE A 10 8.27 -6.34 -14.56
C ILE A 10 7.51 -6.96 -13.39
N THR A 11 6.20 -6.71 -13.25
CA THR A 11 5.39 -7.32 -12.18
C THR A 11 4.60 -8.52 -12.66
N TRP A 12 4.20 -8.53 -13.93
CA TRP A 12 3.58 -9.65 -14.63
C TRP A 12 3.64 -9.43 -16.15
N SER A 13 3.52 -10.51 -16.90
CA SER A 13 3.27 -10.51 -18.34
C SER A 13 2.44 -11.74 -18.67
N ILE A 14 1.39 -11.58 -19.49
CA ILE A 14 0.60 -12.73 -19.97
C ILE A 14 1.40 -13.62 -20.93
N PRO A 15 2.03 -13.08 -22.00
CA PRO A 15 2.79 -13.92 -22.94
C PRO A 15 4.10 -14.46 -22.36
N HIS A 16 4.67 -13.81 -21.34
CA HIS A 16 6.00 -14.10 -20.80
C HIS A 16 6.06 -14.06 -19.26
N PRO A 17 5.30 -14.92 -18.55
CA PRO A 17 5.23 -14.91 -17.09
C PRO A 17 6.57 -15.19 -16.39
N GLU A 18 7.50 -15.87 -17.06
CA GLU A 18 8.85 -16.17 -16.57
C GLU A 18 9.71 -14.92 -16.28
N HIS A 19 9.31 -13.77 -16.80
CA HIS A 19 10.03 -12.51 -16.60
C HIS A 19 9.49 -11.66 -15.44
N ALA A 20 8.46 -12.11 -14.71
CA ALA A 20 7.98 -11.41 -13.53
C ALA A 20 9.08 -11.29 -12.45
N GLY A 21 9.21 -10.10 -11.85
CA GLY A 21 10.23 -9.75 -10.88
C GLY A 21 11.58 -9.34 -11.47
N ARG A 22 11.79 -9.51 -12.79
CA ARG A 22 13.05 -9.16 -13.46
C ARG A 22 13.10 -7.70 -13.87
N ASP A 23 14.31 -7.17 -13.99
CA ASP A 23 14.56 -5.85 -14.58
C ASP A 23 14.34 -5.91 -16.10
N LEU A 24 13.65 -4.90 -16.64
CA LEU A 24 13.31 -4.82 -18.06
C LEU A 24 14.54 -4.71 -18.96
N ASP A 25 15.61 -4.06 -18.51
CA ASP A 25 16.85 -3.95 -19.29
C ASP A 25 17.61 -5.26 -19.37
N ASP A 26 17.58 -6.05 -18.31
CA ASP A 26 18.19 -7.38 -18.31
C ASP A 26 17.53 -8.25 -19.39
N VAL A 27 16.19 -8.26 -19.42
CA VAL A 27 15.42 -8.97 -20.44
C VAL A 27 15.69 -8.41 -21.84
N ALA A 28 15.79 -7.09 -21.98
CA ALA A 28 16.08 -6.47 -23.27
C ALA A 28 17.48 -6.85 -23.80
N ARG A 29 18.50 -6.89 -22.93
CA ARG A 29 19.85 -7.34 -23.31
C ARG A 29 19.87 -8.80 -23.69
N GLU A 30 19.18 -9.66 -22.95
CA GLU A 30 19.06 -11.10 -23.27
C GLU A 30 18.40 -11.35 -24.63
N TRP A 31 17.38 -10.57 -24.96
CA TRP A 31 16.69 -10.69 -26.24
C TRP A 31 17.38 -9.96 -27.40
N GLY A 32 18.42 -9.17 -27.13
CA GLY A 32 19.06 -8.32 -28.15
C GLY A 32 18.11 -7.25 -28.72
N MET A 33 17.15 -6.78 -27.91
CA MET A 33 16.11 -5.85 -28.31
C MET A 33 16.27 -4.49 -27.61
N THR A 34 15.70 -3.44 -28.19
CA THR A 34 15.58 -2.16 -27.48
C THR A 34 14.60 -2.28 -26.32
N ARG A 35 14.77 -1.49 -25.25
CA ARG A 35 13.84 -1.46 -24.10
C ARG A 35 12.37 -1.30 -24.54
N LYS A 36 12.12 -0.46 -25.55
CA LYS A 36 10.78 -0.25 -26.10
C LYS A 36 10.22 -1.51 -26.76
N ALA A 37 11.00 -2.14 -27.65
CA ALA A 37 10.57 -3.35 -28.36
C ALA A 37 10.36 -4.53 -27.39
N THR A 38 11.20 -4.64 -26.35
CA THR A 38 11.03 -5.59 -25.24
C THR A 38 9.72 -5.34 -24.49
N ALA A 39 9.45 -4.10 -24.10
CA ALA A 39 8.20 -3.75 -23.42
C ALA A 39 6.97 -4.06 -24.29
N GLU A 40 7.01 -3.75 -25.59
CA GLU A 40 5.94 -4.07 -26.54
C GLU A 40 5.70 -5.58 -26.66
N LYS A 41 6.77 -6.38 -26.68
CA LYS A 41 6.69 -7.85 -26.75
C LYS A 41 6.15 -8.48 -25.46
N LEU A 42 6.35 -7.84 -24.31
CA LEU A 42 5.82 -8.31 -23.02
C LEU A 42 4.31 -8.05 -22.87
N LEU A 43 3.69 -7.19 -23.70
CA LEU A 43 2.30 -6.81 -23.52
C LEU A 43 1.31 -7.95 -23.80
N PRO A 44 0.18 -8.03 -23.05
CA PRO A 44 -0.15 -7.19 -21.88
C PRO A 44 0.69 -7.57 -20.65
N ALA A 45 1.14 -6.55 -19.91
CA ALA A 45 2.04 -6.66 -18.76
C ALA A 45 1.86 -5.50 -17.76
N GLY A 46 2.41 -5.69 -16.56
CA GLY A 46 2.54 -4.68 -15.51
C GLY A 46 4.00 -4.43 -15.12
N ALA A 47 4.27 -3.28 -14.50
CA ALA A 47 5.62 -2.93 -14.08
C ALA A 47 5.65 -1.93 -12.91
N ILE A 48 6.77 -1.93 -12.18
CA ILE A 48 7.15 -0.92 -11.19
C ILE A 48 8.14 0.03 -11.83
N TYR A 49 7.92 1.33 -11.65
CA TYR A 49 8.77 2.40 -12.17
C TYR A 49 9.43 3.14 -11.00
N PHE A 50 10.76 3.07 -10.92
CA PHE A 50 11.55 3.71 -9.87
C PHE A 50 11.85 5.17 -10.23
N GLN A 51 10.81 6.02 -10.22
CA GLN A 51 10.85 7.34 -10.84
C GLN A 51 10.49 8.51 -9.92
N MET A 52 10.44 8.28 -8.61
CA MET A 52 10.12 9.31 -7.62
C MET A 52 11.32 9.56 -6.71
N ASP A 53 11.46 10.82 -6.28
CA ASP A 53 12.42 11.21 -5.27
C ASP A 53 11.80 11.08 -3.85
N GLU A 54 12.56 10.50 -2.93
CA GLU A 54 12.11 10.26 -1.56
C GLU A 54 11.83 11.56 -0.78
N ALA A 55 12.57 12.64 -1.04
CA ALA A 55 12.31 13.93 -0.41
C ALA A 55 10.96 14.51 -0.85
N ASP A 56 10.59 14.33 -2.12
CA ASP A 56 9.28 14.72 -2.63
C ASP A 56 8.15 13.87 -2.04
N VAL A 57 8.37 12.55 -1.92
CA VAL A 57 7.42 11.64 -1.25
C VAL A 57 7.18 12.10 0.19
N ARG A 58 8.24 12.38 0.96
CA ARG A 58 8.13 12.86 2.35
C ARG A 58 7.43 14.21 2.43
N ARG A 59 7.79 15.16 1.58
CA ARG A 59 7.19 16.50 1.53
C ARG A 59 5.70 16.43 1.24
N ILE A 60 5.29 15.62 0.25
CA ILE A 60 3.87 15.40 -0.07
C ILE A 60 3.18 14.69 1.09
N MET A 61 3.78 13.66 1.68
CA MET A 61 3.18 12.91 2.80
C MET A 61 2.93 13.81 4.03
N ALA A 62 3.90 14.66 4.36
CA ALA A 62 3.84 15.58 5.49
C ALA A 62 2.79 16.69 5.29
N HIS A 63 2.48 17.06 4.05
CA HIS A 63 1.52 18.12 3.77
C HIS A 63 0.18 17.88 4.52
N PRO A 64 -0.41 18.89 5.18
CA PRO A 64 -1.58 18.69 6.05
C PRO A 64 -2.77 18.05 5.33
N ARG A 65 -2.86 18.24 4.01
CA ARG A 65 -3.98 17.72 3.22
C ARG A 65 -3.85 16.26 2.73
N SER A 66 -2.69 15.65 2.89
CA SER A 66 -2.43 14.31 2.35
C SER A 66 -3.07 13.20 3.18
N MET A 67 -3.55 12.17 2.50
CA MET A 67 -4.03 10.91 3.08
C MET A 67 -3.08 9.77 2.68
N ILE A 68 -3.14 8.66 3.40
CA ILE A 68 -2.36 7.47 3.08
C ILE A 68 -3.22 6.50 2.26
N GLY A 69 -2.73 6.09 1.09
CA GLY A 69 -3.34 5.06 0.26
C GLY A 69 -2.25 4.12 -0.26
N SER A 70 -2.52 2.81 -0.25
CA SER A 70 -1.51 1.81 -0.62
C SER A 70 -1.25 1.72 -2.11
N ASP A 71 -2.29 1.94 -2.94
CA ASP A 71 -2.23 1.70 -4.39
C ASP A 71 -1.72 0.27 -4.71
N GLY A 72 -2.05 -0.68 -3.84
CA GLY A 72 -1.69 -2.09 -4.02
C GLY A 72 -2.44 -2.69 -5.20
N ILE A 73 -1.74 -3.40 -6.08
CA ILE A 73 -2.34 -4.15 -7.18
C ILE A 73 -2.28 -5.63 -6.81
N PRO A 74 -3.39 -6.23 -6.32
CA PRO A 74 -3.36 -7.55 -5.70
C PRO A 74 -3.22 -8.73 -6.67
N HIS A 75 -3.39 -8.49 -7.97
CA HIS A 75 -3.36 -9.53 -9.00
C HIS A 75 -2.00 -9.68 -9.69
N ASP A 76 -1.02 -8.83 -9.35
CA ASP A 76 0.33 -8.92 -9.91
C ASP A 76 1.05 -10.18 -9.40
N ALA A 77 1.77 -10.87 -10.29
CA ALA A 77 2.55 -12.05 -9.91
C ALA A 77 3.69 -11.70 -8.95
N VAL A 78 4.38 -10.58 -9.20
CA VAL A 78 5.37 -9.97 -8.29
C VAL A 78 4.91 -8.54 -8.01
N PRO A 79 4.08 -8.29 -6.99
CA PRO A 79 3.50 -6.97 -6.74
C PRO A 79 4.53 -5.99 -6.16
N HIS A 80 4.23 -4.69 -6.23
CA HIS A 80 4.97 -3.69 -5.46
C HIS A 80 4.76 -3.92 -3.94
N PRO A 81 5.81 -3.80 -3.09
CA PRO A 81 5.69 -4.01 -1.63
C PRO A 81 4.67 -3.10 -0.91
N ARG A 82 4.19 -2.03 -1.57
CA ARG A 82 3.15 -1.13 -1.05
C ARG A 82 1.83 -1.86 -0.80
N LEU A 83 1.58 -2.97 -1.49
CA LEU A 83 0.42 -3.82 -1.27
C LEU A 83 0.36 -4.35 0.18
N TRP A 84 1.51 -4.68 0.78
CA TRP A 84 1.60 -5.33 2.09
C TRP A 84 2.18 -4.45 3.21
N GLY A 85 2.88 -3.37 2.84
CA GLY A 85 3.66 -2.57 3.79
C GLY A 85 3.18 -1.15 4.04
N THR A 86 2.27 -0.58 3.24
CA THR A 86 2.03 0.88 3.24
C THR A 86 1.77 1.49 4.62
N PHE A 87 0.77 1.00 5.35
CA PHE A 87 0.38 1.63 6.61
C PHE A 87 1.41 1.38 7.72
N PRO A 88 1.92 0.15 7.92
CA PRO A 88 3.00 -0.10 8.87
C PRO A 88 4.29 0.64 8.54
N ARG A 89 4.61 0.91 7.27
CA ARG A 89 5.74 1.76 6.86
C ARG A 89 5.56 3.20 7.32
N VAL A 90 4.35 3.74 7.22
CA VAL A 90 4.05 5.09 7.74
C VAL A 90 4.26 5.13 9.26
N LEU A 91 3.76 4.13 9.98
CA LEU A 91 3.83 4.12 11.45
C LEU A 91 5.24 3.80 11.98
N GLY A 92 5.95 2.86 11.36
CA GLY A 92 7.29 2.46 11.78
C GLY A 92 8.36 3.40 11.22
N HIS A 93 8.52 3.40 9.91
CA HIS A 93 9.58 4.17 9.27
C HIS A 93 9.35 5.67 9.35
N TYR A 94 8.21 6.18 8.87
CA TYR A 94 8.03 7.63 8.74
C TYR A 94 7.73 8.34 10.06
N VAL A 95 7.02 7.70 11.00
CA VAL A 95 6.75 8.27 12.33
C VAL A 95 7.89 7.98 13.30
N ARG A 96 8.17 6.71 13.60
CA ARG A 96 9.13 6.36 14.67
C ARG A 96 10.59 6.59 14.28
N GLU A 97 11.01 6.20 13.07
CA GLU A 97 12.44 6.27 12.68
C GLU A 97 12.82 7.64 12.10
N VAL A 98 12.01 8.18 11.20
CA VAL A 98 12.29 9.45 10.52
C VAL A 98 11.79 10.66 11.31
N GLY A 99 10.74 10.50 12.14
CA GLY A 99 10.14 11.62 12.86
C GLY A 99 9.44 12.64 11.95
N LEU A 100 8.90 12.21 10.80
CA LEU A 100 8.33 13.09 9.79
C LEU A 100 7.09 13.87 10.30
N PHE A 101 6.31 13.25 11.17
CA PHE A 101 5.17 13.82 11.90
C PHE A 101 4.81 12.94 13.09
N THR A 102 3.94 13.43 13.98
CA THR A 102 3.52 12.68 15.17
C THR A 102 2.68 11.45 14.82
N LEU A 103 2.61 10.49 15.74
CA LEU A 103 1.80 9.28 15.58
C LEU A 103 0.31 9.61 15.40
N GLU A 104 -0.22 10.57 16.15
CA GLU A 104 -1.62 11.02 16.06
C GLU A 104 -1.90 11.64 14.69
N THR A 105 -0.95 12.41 14.16
CA THR A 105 -1.05 12.99 12.81
C THR A 105 -1.10 11.89 11.75
N ALA A 106 -0.24 10.87 11.87
CA ALA A 106 -0.25 9.72 10.99
C ALA A 106 -1.58 8.96 11.03
N ILE A 107 -2.07 8.65 12.24
CA ILE A 107 -3.35 7.99 12.46
C ILE A 107 -4.48 8.82 11.84
N HIS A 108 -4.53 10.13 12.08
CA HIS A 108 -5.55 11.00 11.51
C HIS A 108 -5.55 10.98 9.97
N LYS A 109 -4.36 11.00 9.34
CA LYS A 109 -4.20 10.92 7.87
C LYS A 109 -4.68 9.61 7.24
N MET A 110 -4.76 8.52 8.02
CA MET A 110 -5.26 7.21 7.56
C MET A 110 -6.64 6.83 8.13
N THR A 111 -7.22 7.67 8.99
CA THR A 111 -8.53 7.42 9.63
C THR A 111 -9.48 8.61 9.47
N GLY A 112 -9.50 9.56 10.41
CA GLY A 112 -10.48 10.65 10.48
C GLY A 112 -10.47 11.56 9.26
N ARG A 113 -9.27 11.86 8.72
CA ARG A 113 -9.14 12.64 7.48
C ARG A 113 -9.76 11.90 6.29
N THR A 114 -9.43 10.61 6.15
CA THR A 114 -9.95 9.75 5.08
C THR A 114 -11.47 9.65 5.16
N ALA A 115 -12.02 9.39 6.35
CA ALA A 115 -13.46 9.34 6.56
C ALA A 115 -14.15 10.67 6.22
N ALA A 116 -13.56 11.81 6.58
CA ALA A 116 -14.12 13.13 6.27
C ALA A 116 -14.14 13.44 4.77
N VAL A 117 -13.05 13.12 4.05
CA VAL A 117 -12.92 13.34 2.60
C VAL A 117 -13.89 12.48 1.82
N PHE A 118 -13.95 11.17 2.13
CA PHE A 118 -14.84 10.23 1.43
C PHE A 118 -16.29 10.25 1.92
N GLY A 119 -16.59 10.96 3.02
CA GLY A 119 -17.95 11.05 3.56
C GLY A 119 -18.42 9.73 4.18
N LEU A 120 -17.63 9.17 5.08
CA LEU A 120 -17.89 7.88 5.75
C LEU A 120 -18.47 8.12 7.16
N PRO A 121 -19.79 8.32 7.32
CA PRO A 121 -20.38 8.63 8.62
C PRO A 121 -20.17 7.48 9.62
N GLY A 122 -19.87 7.85 10.86
CA GLY A 122 -19.66 6.88 11.94
C GLY A 122 -18.35 6.09 11.85
N ARG A 123 -17.40 6.46 10.98
CA ARG A 123 -16.09 5.77 10.82
C ARG A 123 -14.92 6.74 10.94
N GLY A 124 -13.72 6.20 11.13
CA GLY A 124 -12.45 6.95 11.14
C GLY A 124 -12.13 7.69 12.44
N THR A 125 -12.99 7.62 13.46
CA THR A 125 -12.71 8.14 14.80
C THR A 125 -13.22 7.16 15.86
N ILE A 126 -12.55 7.09 17.02
CA ILE A 126 -13.00 6.29 18.16
C ILE A 126 -13.93 7.15 19.01
N ARG A 127 -15.24 6.89 18.93
CA ARG A 127 -16.28 7.63 19.65
C ARG A 127 -17.48 6.72 19.91
N PRO A 128 -18.19 6.84 21.05
CA PRO A 128 -19.46 6.15 21.25
C PRO A 128 -20.44 6.41 20.10
N GLY A 129 -21.08 5.35 19.61
CA GLY A 129 -22.00 5.37 18.47
C GLY A 129 -21.36 5.16 17.10
N ASN A 130 -20.03 5.22 16.97
CA ASN A 130 -19.34 4.88 15.72
C ASN A 130 -19.25 3.35 15.52
N PHE A 131 -19.00 2.93 14.28
CA PHE A 131 -18.64 1.55 13.98
C PHE A 131 -17.32 1.19 14.67
N ALA A 132 -17.26 -0.02 15.21
CA ALA A 132 -16.06 -0.57 15.84
C ALA A 132 -15.08 -1.12 14.80
N ASP A 133 -14.58 -0.23 13.94
CA ASP A 133 -13.41 -0.49 13.08
C ASP A 133 -12.16 -0.05 13.82
N LEU A 134 -11.42 -1.02 14.36
CA LEU A 134 -10.34 -0.77 15.30
C LEU A 134 -9.10 -1.54 14.90
N VAL A 135 -7.93 -0.98 15.23
CA VAL A 135 -6.63 -1.64 15.08
C VAL A 135 -5.89 -1.49 16.40
N LEU A 136 -5.47 -2.61 16.98
CA LEU A 136 -4.52 -2.63 18.08
C LEU A 136 -3.14 -2.94 17.49
N PHE A 137 -2.19 -2.05 17.72
CA PHE A 137 -0.82 -2.21 17.28
C PHE A 137 0.15 -1.70 18.34
N ASP A 138 1.37 -2.20 18.32
CA ASP A 138 2.46 -1.75 19.18
C ASP A 138 3.30 -0.69 18.43
N PRO A 139 3.30 0.58 18.89
CA PRO A 139 4.04 1.66 18.23
C PRO A 139 5.56 1.43 18.25
N ALA A 140 6.09 0.66 19.21
CA ALA A 140 7.51 0.37 19.30
C ALA A 140 7.96 -0.64 18.24
N THR A 141 7.08 -1.57 17.83
CA THR A 141 7.45 -2.70 16.96
C THR A 141 6.76 -2.70 15.59
N VAL A 142 5.77 -1.85 15.35
CA VAL A 142 5.07 -1.77 14.05
C VAL A 142 6.05 -1.43 12.91
N VAL A 143 6.09 -2.28 11.88
CA VAL A 143 7.03 -2.13 10.76
C VAL A 143 6.57 -2.92 9.52
N ASP A 144 6.80 -2.36 8.34
CA ASP A 144 6.68 -3.07 7.07
C ASP A 144 7.84 -4.04 6.86
N ARG A 145 7.53 -5.26 6.44
CA ARG A 145 8.56 -6.25 6.05
C ARG A 145 8.65 -6.47 4.55
N ALA A 146 7.62 -6.06 3.81
CA ALA A 146 7.57 -6.18 2.37
C ALA A 146 8.70 -5.35 1.74
N THR A 147 9.51 -6.00 0.91
CA THR A 147 10.58 -5.36 0.13
C THR A 147 10.33 -5.61 -1.36
N TYR A 148 11.02 -4.91 -2.25
CA TYR A 148 10.91 -5.19 -3.70
C TYR A 148 11.29 -6.64 -4.05
N ALA A 149 12.22 -7.25 -3.30
CA ALA A 149 12.61 -8.65 -3.50
C ALA A 149 11.64 -9.66 -2.86
N LYS A 150 10.99 -9.30 -1.75
CA LYS A 150 10.00 -10.13 -1.04
C LYS A 150 8.75 -9.30 -0.73
N PRO A 151 7.89 -9.04 -1.74
CA PRO A 151 6.87 -7.99 -1.65
C PRO A 151 5.61 -8.39 -0.88
N THR A 152 5.47 -9.67 -0.51
CA THR A 152 4.29 -10.22 0.16
C THR A 152 4.51 -10.56 1.64
N LEU A 153 5.64 -10.12 2.21
CA LEU A 153 5.91 -10.35 3.63
C LEU A 153 4.95 -9.53 4.50
N THR A 154 4.25 -10.23 5.39
CA THR A 154 3.35 -9.61 6.38
C THR A 154 4.13 -8.68 7.30
N SER A 155 3.53 -7.52 7.56
CA SER A 155 4.04 -6.54 8.52
C SER A 155 4.01 -7.07 9.95
N LEU A 156 4.81 -6.48 10.85
CA LEU A 156 4.82 -6.81 12.28
C LEU A 156 4.21 -5.68 13.10
N GLY A 157 3.93 -5.97 14.38
CA GLY A 157 3.43 -5.02 15.37
C GLY A 157 1.93 -4.72 15.27
N ILE A 158 1.22 -5.20 14.24
CA ILE A 158 -0.25 -5.23 14.22
C ILE A 158 -0.73 -6.45 15.02
N GLN A 159 -1.38 -6.23 16.15
CA GLN A 159 -1.77 -7.29 17.09
C GLN A 159 -3.18 -7.80 16.80
N GLN A 160 -4.14 -6.89 16.63
CA GLN A 160 -5.54 -7.24 16.40
C GLN A 160 -6.22 -6.22 15.49
N VAL A 161 -7.17 -6.68 14.68
CA VAL A 161 -7.98 -5.84 13.80
C VAL A 161 -9.44 -6.24 13.95
N TRP A 162 -10.31 -5.23 14.03
CA TRP A 162 -11.75 -5.39 14.04
C TRP A 162 -12.36 -4.59 12.90
N ALA A 163 -13.38 -5.16 12.28
CA ALA A 163 -14.24 -4.46 11.34
C ALA A 163 -15.68 -4.66 11.81
N ASN A 164 -16.43 -3.56 11.94
CA ASN A 164 -17.81 -3.56 12.45
C ASN A 164 -17.98 -4.33 13.78
N GLY A 165 -16.97 -4.31 14.67
CA GLY A 165 -17.00 -4.96 15.98
C GLY A 165 -16.59 -6.43 16.00
N GLU A 166 -16.42 -7.06 14.85
CA GLU A 166 -15.97 -8.45 14.75
C GLU A 166 -14.47 -8.51 14.43
N ARG A 167 -13.73 -9.36 15.14
CA ARG A 167 -12.29 -9.48 15.00
C ARG A 167 -11.94 -10.23 13.72
N THR A 168 -11.15 -9.61 12.84
CA THR A 168 -10.68 -10.16 11.56
C THR A 168 -9.23 -10.63 11.61
N LEU A 169 -8.43 -10.09 12.53
CA LEU A 169 -7.05 -10.51 12.82
C LEU A 169 -6.85 -10.59 14.34
N GLY A 170 -6.16 -11.62 14.83
CA GLY A 170 -5.72 -11.73 16.23
C GLY A 170 -4.48 -12.60 16.39
N GLU A 171 -4.22 -13.09 17.62
CA GLU A 171 -3.01 -13.87 17.97
C GLU A 171 -2.80 -15.12 17.08
N GLY A 172 -3.89 -15.77 16.65
CA GLY A 172 -3.85 -16.92 15.73
C GLY A 172 -3.76 -16.56 14.24
N GLY A 173 -3.61 -15.29 13.89
CA GLY A 173 -3.68 -14.79 12.52
C GLY A 173 -5.09 -14.37 12.09
N LEU A 174 -5.39 -14.55 10.80
CA LEU A 174 -6.70 -14.21 10.23
C LEU A 174 -7.78 -15.11 10.81
N THR A 175 -8.92 -14.53 11.20
CA THR A 175 -10.01 -15.29 11.83
C THR A 175 -10.97 -15.92 10.81
N GLY A 176 -10.95 -15.48 9.55
CA GLY A 176 -11.93 -15.85 8.53
C GLY A 176 -13.23 -15.04 8.58
N ALA A 177 -13.41 -14.19 9.61
CA ALA A 177 -14.55 -13.29 9.70
C ALA A 177 -14.56 -12.29 8.54
N ALA A 178 -15.72 -12.11 7.90
CA ALA A 178 -15.92 -11.18 6.80
C ALA A 178 -17.04 -10.16 7.11
N PRO A 179 -16.93 -9.38 8.21
CA PRO A 179 -17.99 -8.46 8.67
C PRO A 179 -18.10 -7.19 7.81
N GLY A 180 -17.41 -7.12 6.66
CA GLY A 180 -17.39 -5.97 5.77
C GLY A 180 -18.79 -5.60 5.29
N ARG A 181 -19.01 -4.29 5.07
CA ARG A 181 -20.29 -3.77 4.59
C ARG A 181 -20.04 -2.82 3.44
N PHE A 182 -20.96 -2.80 2.48
CA PHE A 182 -21.03 -1.72 1.49
C PHE A 182 -21.20 -0.39 2.22
N ILE A 183 -20.41 0.61 1.84
CA ILE A 183 -20.51 1.96 2.39
C ILE A 183 -21.06 2.86 1.30
N SER A 184 -22.27 3.37 1.51
CA SER A 184 -22.83 4.43 0.69
C SER A 184 -22.26 5.78 1.15
N ASN A 185 -21.95 6.65 0.19
CA ASN A 185 -21.68 8.05 0.49
C ASN A 185 -23.01 8.82 0.44
N PRO A 186 -23.59 9.20 1.59
CA PRO A 186 -24.88 9.89 1.61
C PRO A 186 -24.82 11.26 0.90
N ARG A 187 -23.62 11.85 0.72
CA ARG A 187 -23.45 13.10 -0.05
C ARG A 187 -23.63 12.93 -1.56
N LEU A 188 -23.60 11.70 -2.08
CA LEU A 188 -23.83 11.43 -3.51
C LEU A 188 -25.30 11.08 -3.80
N ALA A 189 -26.11 10.87 -2.77
CA ALA A 189 -27.54 10.54 -2.89
C ALA A 189 -28.46 11.77 -2.75
N ALA A 190 -27.89 12.94 -2.44
CA ALA A 190 -28.57 14.24 -2.33
C ALA A 190 -28.13 15.15 -3.49
#